data_AF-A0AAN5C0Z8-F1
#
_entry.id   AF-A0AAN5C0Z8-F1
#
_cell.length_a   1.000
_cell.length_b   1.000
_cell.length_c   1.000
_cell.angle_alpha   90.00
_cell.angle_beta   90.00
_cell.angle_gamma   90.00
#
_symmetry.space_group_name_H-M   'P 1'
#
loop_
_entity.id
_entity.type
_entity.pdbx_description
1 polymer ?
#
loop_
_entity_poly.entity_id
_entity_poly.type
_entity_poly.pdbx_seq_one_letter_code
_entity_poly.pdbx_strand_id
1 'polypeptide(L)'
;MPRGLSTKLVFERSDKFIARRIEAGEVLPSQSEQLEKCLGIDWGSTSFRHLTPYLNNNLQEAAEEFDPDIGVALRMGREAGAIVSLMAGSGTTCLFLAGDEEHA
;
A
#
# COMPACT_ATOMS: atom_id res chain seq x y z
N MET A 1 14.51 -13.85 13.78
CA MET A 1 15.48 -12.97 13.08
C MET A 1 14.66 -11.95 12.32
N PRO A 2 14.88 -10.63 12.45
CA PRO A 2 14.16 -9.67 11.63
C PRO A 2 14.54 -9.93 10.17
N ARG A 3 13.54 -10.27 9.35
CA ARG A 3 13.69 -10.49 7.92
C ARG A 3 13.31 -9.19 7.24
N GLY A 4 14.29 -8.44 6.75
CA GLY A 4 14.01 -7.36 5.81
C GLY A 4 13.65 -7.94 4.45
N LEU A 5 12.82 -7.24 3.68
CA LEU A 5 12.57 -7.58 2.28
C LEU A 5 13.55 -6.84 1.36
N SER A 6 14.03 -7.54 0.34
CA SER A 6 14.84 -6.92 -0.71
C SER A 6 13.94 -6.08 -1.60
N THR A 7 14.16 -4.76 -1.62
CA THR A 7 13.44 -3.85 -2.52
C THR A 7 13.47 -4.34 -3.96
N LYS A 8 14.63 -4.78 -4.46
CA LYS A 8 14.76 -5.34 -5.82
C LYS A 8 13.79 -6.51 -6.07
N LEU A 9 13.75 -7.48 -5.16
CA LEU A 9 12.90 -8.68 -5.34
C LEU A 9 11.40 -8.33 -5.30
N VAL A 10 11.01 -7.34 -4.48
CA VAL A 10 9.62 -6.86 -4.41
C VAL A 10 9.22 -6.18 -5.72
N PHE A 11 10.07 -5.32 -6.28
CA PHE A 11 9.82 -4.71 -7.60
C PHE A 11 9.74 -5.76 -8.72
N GLU A 12 10.69 -6.70 -8.78
CA GLU A 12 10.64 -7.80 -9.78
C GLU A 12 9.37 -8.65 -9.67
N ARG A 13 8.82 -8.80 -8.46
CA ARG A 13 7.55 -9.50 -8.25
C ARG A 13 6.36 -8.64 -8.68
N SER A 14 6.35 -7.36 -8.34
CA SER A 14 5.34 -6.40 -8.78
C SER A 14 5.25 -6.36 -10.30
N ASP A 15 6.38 -6.36 -11.00
CA ASP A 15 6.41 -6.37 -12.47
C ASP A 15 5.71 -7.62 -13.05
N LYS A 16 5.90 -8.79 -12.42
CA LYS A 16 5.22 -10.03 -12.81
C LYS A 16 3.72 -9.97 -12.57
N PHE A 17 3.27 -9.31 -11.50
CA PHE A 17 1.85 -9.14 -11.20
C PHE A 17 1.19 -8.22 -12.23
N ILE A 18 1.83 -7.09 -12.51
CA ILE A 18 1.39 -6.14 -13.54
C ILE A 18 1.29 -6.83 -14.90
N ALA A 19 2.32 -7.59 -15.30
CA ALA A 19 2.33 -8.32 -16.56
C ALA A 19 1.15 -9.31 -16.66
N ARG A 20 0.91 -10.12 -15.60
CA ARG A 20 -0.22 -11.08 -15.57
C ARG A 20 -1.58 -10.39 -15.70
N ARG A 21 -1.78 -9.25 -15.04
CA ARG A 21 -3.04 -8.48 -15.11
C ARG A 21 -3.27 -7.92 -16.52
N ILE A 22 -2.22 -7.39 -17.15
CA ILE A 22 -2.26 -6.93 -18.54
C ILE A 22 -2.56 -8.09 -19.49
N GLU A 23 -1.92 -9.25 -19.32
CA GLU A 23 -2.18 -10.47 -20.10
C GLU A 23 -3.64 -10.96 -19.93
N ALA A 24 -4.23 -10.77 -18.75
CA ALA A 24 -5.64 -11.06 -18.48
C ALA A 24 -6.61 -10.02 -19.06
N GLY A 25 -6.11 -8.97 -19.73
CA GLY A 25 -6.91 -7.93 -20.36
C GLY A 25 -7.29 -6.76 -19.44
N GLU A 26 -6.71 -6.67 -18.24
CA GLU A 26 -6.92 -5.51 -17.38
C GLU A 26 -6.21 -4.27 -17.93
N VAL A 27 -6.92 -3.14 -17.94
CA VAL A 27 -6.35 -1.82 -18.25
C VAL A 27 -5.88 -1.19 -16.94
N LEU A 28 -4.57 -1.14 -16.75
CA LEU A 28 -3.96 -0.52 -15.57
C LEU A 28 -3.60 0.95 -15.86
N PRO A 29 -3.79 1.87 -14.89
CA PRO A 29 -3.40 3.25 -15.07
C PRO A 29 -1.88 3.37 -15.20
N SER A 30 -1.44 4.15 -16.19
CA SER A 30 -0.04 4.51 -16.38
C SER A 30 0.52 5.27 -15.18
N GLN A 31 1.86 5.29 -15.04
CA GLN A 31 2.51 6.06 -13.98
C GLN A 31 2.17 7.56 -14.07
N SER A 32 2.04 8.11 -15.28
CA SER A 32 1.67 9.50 -15.50
C SER A 32 0.25 9.81 -15.01
N GLU A 33 -0.73 8.94 -15.31
CA GLU A 33 -2.10 9.11 -14.82
C GLU A 33 -2.20 8.99 -13.29
N GLN A 34 -1.40 8.10 -12.68
CA GLN A 34 -1.32 7.99 -11.23
C GLN A 34 -0.70 9.25 -10.60
N LEU A 35 0.37 9.78 -11.20
CA LEU A 35 1.03 10.99 -10.75
C LEU A 35 0.11 12.21 -10.86
N GLU A 36 -0.58 12.37 -11.98
CA GLU A 36 -1.55 13.46 -12.18
C GLU A 36 -2.66 13.42 -11.13
N LYS A 37 -3.23 12.24 -10.87
CA LYS A 37 -4.22 12.05 -9.80
C LYS A 37 -3.67 12.42 -8.43
N CYS A 38 -2.44 11.99 -8.11
CA CYS A 38 -1.79 12.30 -6.84
C CYS A 38 -1.56 13.80 -6.65
N LEU A 39 -1.07 14.48 -7.69
CA LEU A 39 -0.80 15.91 -7.66
C LEU A 39 -2.08 16.77 -7.69
N GLY A 40 -3.19 16.22 -8.17
CA GLY A 40 -4.50 16.90 -8.17
C GLY A 40 -5.18 16.96 -6.80
N ILE A 41 -4.66 16.28 -5.77
CA ILE A 41 -5.23 16.24 -4.43
C ILE A 41 -4.61 17.37 -3.59
N ASP A 42 -5.45 18.18 -2.93
CA ASP A 42 -4.99 19.10 -1.88
C ASP A 42 -4.75 18.33 -0.56
N TRP A 43 -3.55 17.75 -0.43
CA TRP A 43 -3.15 16.98 0.74
C TRP A 43 -3.12 17.80 2.04
N GLY A 44 -3.01 19.13 1.97
CA GLY A 44 -2.90 20.00 3.13
C GLY A 44 -4.25 20.37 3.74
N SER A 45 -5.27 20.57 2.89
CA SER A 45 -6.59 21.03 3.35
C SER A 45 -7.65 19.93 3.37
N THR A 46 -7.43 18.82 2.65
CA THR A 46 -8.41 17.73 2.59
C THR A 46 -8.40 16.93 3.89
N SER A 47 -9.59 16.76 4.49
CA SER A 47 -9.74 15.92 5.69
C SER A 47 -9.22 14.50 5.44
N PHE A 48 -8.49 13.93 6.40
CA PHE A 48 -7.91 12.59 6.29
C PHE A 48 -8.93 11.51 5.87
N ARG A 49 -10.20 11.65 6.30
CA ARG A 49 -11.28 10.70 5.95
C ARG A 49 -11.49 10.63 4.43
N HIS A 50 -11.38 11.76 3.75
CA HIS A 50 -11.48 11.84 2.28
C HIS A 50 -10.16 11.49 1.57
N LEU A 51 -9.02 11.52 2.27
CA LEU A 51 -7.72 11.10 1.73
C LEU A 51 -7.55 9.58 1.70
N THR A 52 -8.28 8.84 2.56
CA THR A 52 -8.13 7.38 2.70
C THR A 52 -8.13 6.58 1.39
N PRO A 53 -8.97 6.86 0.37
CA PRO A 53 -8.98 6.05 -0.86
C PRO A 53 -7.71 6.21 -1.70
N TYR A 54 -6.95 7.29 -1.48
CA TYR A 54 -5.71 7.59 -2.20
C TYR A 54 -4.47 7.03 -1.50
N LEU A 55 -4.60 6.56 -0.26
CA LEU A 55 -3.52 5.94 0.51
C LEU A 55 -3.43 4.45 0.18
N ASN A 56 -2.69 4.12 -0.86
CA ASN A 56 -2.42 2.76 -1.28
C ASN A 56 -0.93 2.56 -1.63
N ASN A 57 -0.53 1.31 -1.74
CA ASN A 57 0.82 0.93 -2.13
C ASN A 57 0.74 -0.28 -3.07
N ASN A 58 1.07 -0.05 -4.34
CA ASN A 58 1.05 -1.06 -5.39
C ASN A 58 2.07 -2.19 -5.19
N LEU A 59 3.07 -2.01 -4.32
CA LEU A 59 4.04 -3.06 -3.98
C LEU A 59 3.55 -4.02 -2.89
N GLN A 60 2.46 -3.70 -2.18
CA GLN A 60 2.03 -4.47 -1.01
C GLN A 60 1.66 -5.91 -1.37
N GLU A 61 0.88 -6.10 -2.44
CA GLU A 61 0.46 -7.44 -2.88
C GLU A 61 1.68 -8.32 -3.20
N ALA A 62 2.69 -7.74 -3.85
CA ALA A 62 3.94 -8.42 -4.18
C ALA A 62 4.79 -8.72 -2.95
N ALA A 63 4.79 -7.84 -1.94
CA ALA A 63 5.50 -8.04 -0.69
C ALA A 63 4.86 -9.12 0.19
N GLU A 64 3.52 -9.19 0.23
CA GLU A 64 2.75 -10.20 0.99
C GLU A 64 3.03 -11.64 0.52
N GLU A 65 3.44 -11.85 -0.74
CA GLU A 65 3.88 -13.18 -1.22
C GLU A 65 5.23 -13.62 -0.63
N PHE A 66 6.10 -12.68 -0.27
CA PHE A 66 7.39 -12.98 0.36
C PHE A 66 7.31 -13.01 1.87
N ASP A 67 6.44 -12.19 2.45
CA ASP A 67 6.22 -12.10 3.89
C ASP A 67 4.71 -12.05 4.21
N PRO A 68 4.09 -13.22 4.44
CA PRO A 68 2.67 -13.30 4.78
C PRO A 68 2.30 -12.59 6.10
N ASP A 69 3.27 -12.31 6.97
CA ASP A 69 3.03 -11.61 8.24
C ASP A 69 2.62 -10.15 8.00
N ILE A 70 2.99 -9.56 6.85
CA ILE A 70 2.48 -8.24 6.41
C ILE A 70 0.96 -8.29 6.34
N GLY A 71 0.40 -9.27 5.60
CA GLY A 71 -1.06 -9.40 5.48
C GLY A 71 -1.75 -9.66 6.82
N VAL A 72 -1.10 -10.41 7.73
CA VAL A 72 -1.59 -10.62 9.11
C VAL A 72 -1.64 -9.29 9.86
N ALA A 73 -0.54 -8.54 9.89
CA ALA A 73 -0.45 -7.26 10.60
C ALA A 73 -1.48 -6.24 10.07
N LEU A 74 -1.63 -6.14 8.75
CA LEU A 74 -2.59 -5.24 8.12
C LEU A 74 -4.05 -5.61 8.44
N ARG A 75 -4.37 -6.90 8.56
CA ARG A 75 -5.69 -7.34 9.05
C ARG A 75 -5.90 -6.96 10.51
N MET A 76 -4.92 -7.23 11.37
CA MET A 76 -4.98 -6.91 12.80
C MET A 76 -5.15 -5.41 13.05
N GLY A 77 -4.47 -4.55 12.29
CA GLY A 77 -4.66 -3.10 12.39
C GLY A 77 -6.08 -2.64 12.06
N ARG A 78 -6.69 -3.21 11.02
CA ARG A 78 -8.11 -2.94 10.69
C ARG A 78 -9.05 -3.40 11.80
N GLU A 79 -8.82 -4.59 12.35
CA GLU A 79 -9.62 -5.12 13.47
C GLU A 79 -9.45 -4.29 14.75
N ALA A 80 -8.28 -3.70 14.98
CA ALA A 80 -8.00 -2.77 16.07
C ALA A 80 -8.53 -1.34 15.81
N GLY A 81 -9.22 -1.11 14.69
CA GLY A 81 -9.89 0.16 14.39
C GLY A 81 -9.04 1.19 13.64
N ALA A 82 -7.87 0.83 13.10
CA ALA A 82 -7.11 1.73 12.25
C ALA A 82 -7.93 2.18 11.03
N ILE A 83 -7.91 3.48 10.72
CA ILE A 83 -8.63 4.05 9.56
C ILE A 83 -8.03 3.56 8.25
N VAL A 84 -6.70 3.47 8.19
CA VAL A 84 -5.95 2.87 7.09
C VAL A 84 -4.91 1.94 7.69
N SER A 85 -4.75 0.76 7.09
CA SER A 85 -3.63 -0.15 7.38
C SER A 85 -2.91 -0.41 6.06
N LEU A 86 -1.64 -0.01 5.98
CA LEU A 86 -0.85 -0.05 4.75
C LEU A 86 0.59 -0.49 5.01
N MET A 87 1.22 -1.20 4.08
CA MET A 87 2.66 -1.43 4.12
C MET A 87 3.45 -0.20 3.62
N ALA A 88 4.50 0.19 4.32
CA ALA A 88 5.43 1.25 3.91
C ALA A 88 6.46 0.75 2.88
N GLY A 89 6.66 1.51 1.80
CA GLY A 89 7.72 1.27 0.83
C GLY A 89 7.64 -0.13 0.20
N SER A 90 8.71 -0.91 0.29
CA SER A 90 8.77 -2.32 -0.14
C SER A 90 8.66 -3.33 1.02
N GLY A 91 8.17 -2.88 2.19
CA GLY A 91 8.09 -3.70 3.39
C GLY A 91 9.39 -3.78 4.20
N THR A 92 9.38 -4.41 5.38
CA THR A 92 8.23 -5.10 6.02
C THR A 92 7.38 -4.21 6.93
N THR A 93 7.79 -2.95 7.13
CA THR A 93 7.10 -2.02 8.02
C THR A 93 5.64 -1.80 7.60
N CYS A 94 4.72 -1.96 8.55
CA CYS A 94 3.30 -1.61 8.39
C CYS A 94 3.00 -0.29 9.10
N LEU A 95 2.11 0.50 8.50
CA LEU A 95 1.63 1.79 8.97
C LEU A 95 0.14 1.70 9.25
N PHE A 96 -0.27 2.28 10.37
CA PHE A 96 -1.66 2.32 10.81
C PHE A 96 -2.06 3.77 11.04
N LEU A 97 -3.04 4.27 10.30
CA LEU A 97 -3.58 5.62 10.50
C LEU A 97 -4.60 5.58 11.64
N ALA A 98 -4.23 6.11 12.79
CA ALA A 98 -5.11 6.30 13.94
C ALA A 98 -6.02 7.53 13.76
N GLY A 99 -7.15 7.55 14.47
CA GLY A 99 -8.12 8.66 14.39
C GLY A 99 -7.68 9.92 15.13
N ASP A 100 -6.90 9.72 16.18
CA ASP A 100 -6.36 10.71 17.09
C ASP A 100 -5.17 10.10 17.85
N GLU A 101 -4.58 10.88 18.75
CA GLU A 101 -3.44 10.47 19.58
C GLU A 101 -3.83 9.46 20.67
N GLU A 102 -5.08 9.48 21.16
CA GLU A 102 -5.53 8.53 22.19
C GLU A 102 -5.65 7.11 21.63
N HIS A 103 -6.04 6.99 20.35
CA HIS A 103 -6.08 5.72 19.64
C HIS A 103 -4.70 5.18 19.22
N ALA A 104 -3.70 6.05 19.02
CA ALA A 104 -2.39 5.71 18.46
C ALA A 104 -1.48 4.91 19.41
#